data_AF-A0A1I6FKK2-F1
#
_entry.id   AF-A0A1I6FKK2-F1
#
_cell.length_a   1.000
_cell.length_b   1.000
_cell.length_c   1.000
_cell.angle_alpha   90.00
_cell.angle_beta   90.00
_cell.angle_gamma   90.00
#
_symmetry.space_group_name_H-M   'P 1'
#
loop_
_entity.id
_entity.type
_entity.pdbx_description
1 polymer ?
#
loop_
_entity_poly.entity_id
_entity_poly.type
_entity_poly.pdbx_seq_one_letter_code
_entity_poly.pdbx_strand_id
1 'polypeptide(L)'
;MKLGKLFNEDDRGVSPVIGVILMVAITVILAAVIGTFVLGLGDQIGGSATAGVTVDGDTVTLVNTGTADYVYVTDSAGTVGTNMTNVGDSINLTSGGGSAPYQIIAVGENGEESLLRTVESV
;
A
#
# COMPACT_ATOMS: atom_id res chain seq x y z
N MET A 1 60.29 22.71 -35.41
CA MET A 1 59.33 21.60 -35.22
C MET A 1 58.14 22.12 -34.43
N LYS A 2 56.92 21.78 -34.86
CA LYS A 2 55.63 22.21 -34.28
C LYS A 2 55.36 21.43 -32.99
N LEU A 3 55.51 22.07 -31.83
CA LEU A 3 55.14 21.51 -30.52
C LEU A 3 53.99 22.27 -29.83
N GLY A 4 53.39 23.26 -30.48
CA GLY A 4 52.33 24.10 -29.89
C GLY A 4 50.89 23.66 -30.18
N LYS A 5 50.68 22.48 -30.80
CA LYS A 5 49.35 22.05 -31.29
C LYS A 5 48.74 20.86 -30.55
N LEU A 6 49.42 20.31 -29.55
CA LEU A 6 48.97 19.10 -28.83
C LEU A 6 48.19 19.37 -27.55
N PHE A 7 48.06 20.63 -27.11
CA PHE A 7 47.32 21.02 -25.90
C PHE A 7 46.07 21.87 -26.18
N ASN A 8 45.63 21.96 -27.44
CA ASN A 8 44.43 22.72 -27.85
C ASN A 8 43.28 21.82 -28.32
N GLU A 9 43.38 20.49 -28.16
CA GLU A 9 42.39 19.55 -28.72
C GLU A 9 41.37 19.04 -27.68
N ASP A 10 41.69 19.16 -26.38
CA ASP A 10 40.86 18.62 -25.29
C ASP A 10 40.08 19.69 -24.49
N ASP A 11 40.26 20.98 -24.78
CA ASP A 11 39.57 22.08 -24.09
C ASP A 11 38.22 22.41 -24.77
N ARG A 12 37.48 21.37 -25.15
CA ARG A 12 36.06 21.49 -25.55
C ARG A 12 35.20 21.64 -24.30
N GLY A 13 35.50 22.66 -23.50
CA GLY A 13 34.58 23.16 -22.50
C GLY A 13 33.24 23.45 -23.18
N VAL A 14 32.16 22.91 -22.62
CA VAL A 14 30.82 23.26 -23.04
C VAL A 14 30.67 24.77 -23.02
N SER A 15 30.11 25.34 -24.10
CA SER A 15 29.87 26.80 -24.13
C SER A 15 28.98 27.20 -22.94
N PRO A 16 29.15 28.40 -22.36
CA PRO A 16 28.42 28.79 -21.14
C PRO A 16 26.90 28.56 -21.23
N VAL A 17 26.32 28.79 -22.41
CA VAL A 17 24.88 28.61 -22.65
C VAL A 17 24.52 27.13 -22.80
N ILE A 18 25.32 26.36 -23.54
CA ILE A 18 25.06 24.92 -23.75
C ILE A 18 25.27 24.14 -22.45
N GLY A 19 26.27 24.52 -21.65
CA GLY A 19 26.51 23.93 -20.33
C GLY A 19 25.32 24.09 -19.39
N VAL A 20 24.69 25.28 -19.37
CA VAL A 20 23.48 25.53 -18.58
C VAL A 20 22.32 24.67 -19.07
N ILE A 21 22.09 24.60 -20.39
CA ILE A 21 21.01 23.77 -20.95
C ILE A 21 21.21 22.29 -20.58
N LEU A 22 22.43 21.77 -20.73
CA LEU A 22 22.75 20.38 -20.41
C LEU A 22 22.61 20.07 -18.91
N MET A 23 23.06 20.98 -18.04
CA MET A 23 22.91 20.85 -16.60
C MET A 23 21.43 20.83 -16.19
N VAL A 24 20.64 21.78 -16.70
CA VAL A 24 19.21 21.87 -16.41
C VAL A 24 18.48 20.64 -16.95
N ALA A 25 18.74 20.22 -18.18
CA ALA A 25 18.06 19.08 -18.79
C ALA A 25 18.22 17.79 -17.97
N ILE A 26 19.44 17.45 -17.55
CA ILE A 26 19.70 16.24 -16.76
C ILE A 26 19.01 16.33 -15.39
N THR A 27 19.12 17.48 -14.71
CA THR A 27 18.49 17.65 -13.39
C THR A 27 16.97 17.57 -13.44
N VAL A 28 16.34 18.09 -14.49
CA VAL A 28 14.88 17.99 -14.70
C VAL A 28 14.45 16.54 -14.91
N ILE A 29 15.20 15.78 -15.72
CA ILE A 29 14.93 14.35 -15.93
C ILE A 29 15.07 13.58 -14.61
N LEU A 30 16.17 13.77 -13.88
CA LEU A 30 16.40 13.07 -12.61
C LEU A 30 15.34 13.42 -11.57
N ALA A 31 14.95 14.69 -11.47
CA ALA A 31 13.90 15.13 -10.55
C ALA A 31 12.54 14.51 -10.91
N ALA A 32 12.17 14.50 -12.19
CA ALA A 32 10.91 13.90 -12.64
C ALA A 32 10.86 12.39 -12.35
N VAL A 33 11.95 11.68 -12.67
CA VAL A 33 12.06 10.24 -12.47
C VAL A 33 12.01 9.86 -10.99
N ILE A 34 12.76 10.57 -10.14
CA ILE A 34 12.71 10.32 -8.68
C ILE A 34 11.33 10.66 -8.13
N GLY A 35 10.67 11.73 -8.62
CA GLY A 35 9.31 12.08 -8.22
C GLY A 35 8.31 10.95 -8.44
N THR A 36 8.38 10.26 -9.60
CA THR A 36 7.52 9.09 -9.86
C THR A 36 7.88 7.88 -9.02
N PHE A 37 9.17 7.65 -8.74
CA PHE A 37 9.60 6.56 -7.87
C PHE A 37 9.19 6.76 -6.41
N VAL A 38 9.30 8.00 -5.88
CA VAL A 38 8.88 8.34 -4.52
C VAL A 38 7.37 8.24 -4.38
N LEU A 39 6.61 8.70 -5.37
CA LEU A 39 5.15 8.58 -5.35
C LEU A 39 4.70 7.11 -5.42
N GLY A 40 5.36 6.28 -6.24
CA GLY A 40 5.09 4.83 -6.32
C GLY A 40 5.54 4.02 -5.10
N LEU A 41 6.46 4.54 -4.28
CA LEU A 41 6.82 3.97 -2.97
C LEU A 41 5.77 4.32 -1.90
N GLY A 42 5.11 5.47 -2.01
CA GLY A 42 4.02 5.85 -1.10
C GLY A 42 2.86 4.85 -1.12
N ASP A 43 2.52 4.34 -2.31
CA ASP A 43 1.47 3.33 -2.51
C ASP A 43 1.82 1.96 -1.90
N GLN A 44 3.10 1.56 -1.95
CA GLN A 44 3.60 0.33 -1.31
C GLN A 44 3.78 0.47 0.21
N ILE A 45 3.81 1.70 0.72
CA ILE A 45 3.81 2.00 2.17
C ILE A 45 2.37 2.15 2.69
N GLY A 46 1.37 2.01 1.81
CA GLY A 46 -0.02 1.76 2.17
C GLY A 46 -0.07 0.69 3.27
N GLY A 47 -0.49 1.13 4.45
CA GLY A 47 -0.36 0.36 5.67
C GLY A 47 -1.46 -0.68 5.73
N SER A 48 -1.08 -1.95 5.88
CA SER A 48 -2.03 -3.06 6.09
C SER A 48 -3.15 -2.65 7.05
N ALA A 49 -4.40 -2.84 6.63
CA ALA A 49 -5.55 -2.53 7.47
C ALA A 49 -5.46 -3.30 8.79
N THR A 50 -5.51 -2.58 9.92
CA THR A 50 -5.44 -3.20 11.25
C THR A 50 -6.73 -2.96 11.98
N ALA A 51 -7.30 -4.00 12.59
CA ALA A 51 -8.44 -3.90 13.48
C ALA A 51 -8.33 -4.94 14.60
N GLY A 52 -8.90 -4.64 15.74
CA GLY A 52 -9.04 -5.55 16.87
C GLY A 52 -10.40 -6.22 16.83
N VAL A 53 -10.42 -7.55 16.74
CA VAL A 53 -11.64 -8.37 16.81
C VAL A 53 -11.52 -9.37 17.95
N THR A 54 -12.64 -9.58 18.66
CA THR A 54 -12.80 -10.68 19.61
C THR A 54 -13.74 -11.73 19.03
N VAL A 55 -13.36 -12.99 19.14
CA VAL A 55 -14.19 -14.13 18.73
C VAL A 55 -14.59 -14.88 19.99
N ASP A 56 -15.89 -14.96 20.25
CA ASP A 56 -16.48 -15.72 21.36
C ASP A 56 -17.49 -16.72 20.79
N GLY A 57 -17.10 -18.00 20.78
CA GLY A 57 -17.83 -19.05 20.08
C GLY A 57 -18.07 -18.70 18.61
N ASP A 58 -19.35 -18.64 18.22
CA ASP A 58 -19.79 -18.28 16.88
C ASP A 58 -19.98 -16.77 16.68
N THR A 59 -19.66 -15.92 17.66
CA THR A 59 -19.86 -14.46 17.53
C THR A 59 -18.52 -13.75 17.40
N VAL A 60 -18.38 -12.98 16.33
CA VAL A 60 -17.25 -12.09 16.07
C VAL A 60 -17.69 -10.67 16.44
N THR A 61 -16.94 -10.01 17.32
CA THR A 61 -17.20 -8.63 17.77
C THR A 61 -16.04 -7.72 17.42
N LEU A 62 -16.34 -6.55 16.88
CA LEU A 62 -15.34 -5.53 16.56
C LEU A 62 -15.05 -4.72 17.81
N VAL A 63 -13.82 -4.80 18.33
CA VAL A 63 -13.43 -4.12 19.57
C VAL A 63 -12.57 -2.88 19.32
N ASN A 64 -11.93 -2.79 18.15
CA ASN A 64 -11.15 -1.63 17.72
C ASN A 64 -11.09 -1.59 16.19
N THR A 65 -11.38 -0.44 15.59
CA THR A 65 -11.30 -0.25 14.12
C THR A 65 -9.87 -0.03 13.62
N GLY A 66 -8.94 0.40 14.46
CA GLY A 66 -7.54 0.64 14.10
C GLY A 66 -7.39 1.56 12.88
N THR A 67 -6.82 1.03 11.79
CA THR A 67 -6.70 1.69 10.48
C THR A 67 -7.69 1.14 9.45
N ALA A 68 -8.56 0.21 9.84
CA ALA A 68 -9.60 -0.33 8.97
C ALA A 68 -10.81 0.62 8.92
N ASP A 69 -11.39 0.77 7.73
CA ASP A 69 -12.68 1.42 7.51
C ASP A 69 -13.82 0.48 7.93
N TYR A 70 -13.69 -0.82 7.61
CA TYR A 70 -14.61 -1.85 8.08
C TYR A 70 -13.94 -3.21 8.23
N VAL A 71 -14.60 -4.09 8.97
CA VAL A 71 -14.25 -5.50 9.11
C VAL A 71 -15.41 -6.34 8.60
N TYR A 72 -15.12 -7.39 7.86
CA TYR A 72 -16.13 -8.35 7.44
C TYR A 72 -15.64 -9.77 7.68
N VAL A 73 -16.59 -10.69 7.72
CA VAL A 73 -16.32 -12.11 7.85
C VAL A 73 -16.71 -12.78 6.54
N THR A 74 -15.89 -13.68 6.03
CA THR A 74 -16.17 -14.48 4.85
C THR A 74 -15.92 -15.95 5.14
N ASP A 75 -16.63 -16.82 4.45
CA ASP A 75 -16.38 -18.25 4.42
C ASP A 75 -15.95 -18.69 3.01
N SER A 76 -15.96 -19.99 2.74
CA SER A 76 -15.64 -20.55 1.42
C SER A 76 -16.69 -20.24 0.33
N ALA A 77 -17.90 -19.84 0.71
CA ALA A 77 -19.02 -19.51 -0.18
C ALA A 77 -19.21 -18.00 -0.39
N GLY A 78 -18.64 -17.15 0.48
CA GLY A 78 -18.62 -15.70 0.35
C GLY A 78 -18.75 -14.96 1.69
N THR A 79 -19.08 -13.68 1.63
CA THR A 79 -19.24 -12.84 2.83
C THR A 79 -20.38 -13.33 3.72
N VAL A 80 -20.08 -13.56 4.99
CA VAL A 80 -21.02 -13.95 6.04
C VAL A 80 -21.46 -12.69 6.78
N GLY A 81 -22.64 -12.18 6.44
CA GLY A 81 -23.26 -11.03 7.12
C GLY A 81 -22.92 -9.67 6.51
N THR A 82 -22.98 -8.62 7.35
CA THR A 82 -22.77 -7.22 6.96
C THR A 82 -21.46 -6.67 7.52
N ASN A 83 -20.87 -5.70 6.83
CA ASN A 83 -19.64 -5.05 7.27
C ASN A 83 -19.80 -4.39 8.66
N MET A 84 -18.86 -4.67 9.55
CA MET A 84 -18.72 -4.07 10.88
C MET A 84 -17.94 -2.78 10.73
N THR A 85 -18.54 -1.65 11.09
CA THR A 85 -17.94 -0.31 10.90
C THR A 85 -17.74 0.39 12.25
N ASN A 86 -18.53 0.04 13.25
CA ASN A 86 -18.47 0.64 14.57
C ASN A 86 -17.96 -0.37 15.61
N VAL A 87 -17.23 0.14 16.59
CA VAL A 87 -16.84 -0.67 17.77
C VAL A 87 -18.10 -1.12 18.51
N GLY A 88 -18.20 -2.42 18.74
CA GLY A 88 -19.38 -3.08 19.34
C GLY A 88 -20.29 -3.77 18.33
N ASP A 89 -20.09 -3.56 17.02
CA ASP A 89 -20.76 -4.36 16.01
C ASP A 89 -20.40 -5.83 16.21
N SER A 90 -21.32 -6.73 15.87
CA SER A 90 -21.13 -8.17 16.01
C SER A 90 -21.74 -8.95 14.85
N ILE A 91 -21.04 -9.96 14.35
CA ILE A 91 -21.54 -10.93 13.36
C ILE A 91 -21.57 -12.30 14.00
N ASN A 92 -22.66 -13.04 13.80
CA ASN A 92 -22.73 -14.44 14.16
C ASN A 92 -22.44 -15.33 12.93
N LEU A 93 -21.38 -16.11 13.04
CA LEU A 93 -20.77 -16.96 12.01
C LEU A 93 -21.78 -17.97 11.42
N THR A 94 -22.67 -18.50 12.25
CA THR A 94 -23.62 -19.56 11.86
C THR A 94 -24.92 -19.01 11.25
N SER A 95 -25.21 -17.72 11.45
CA SER A 95 -26.50 -17.14 11.05
C SER A 95 -26.63 -16.93 9.53
N GLY A 96 -25.52 -16.98 8.80
CA GLY A 96 -25.48 -16.87 7.33
C GLY A 96 -25.49 -18.20 6.58
N GLY A 97 -25.58 -19.34 7.27
CA GLY A 97 -25.42 -20.66 6.64
C GLY A 97 -24.01 -20.93 6.11
N GLY A 98 -23.03 -20.15 6.56
CA GLY A 98 -21.64 -20.31 6.17
C GLY A 98 -21.04 -21.60 6.72
N SER A 99 -19.97 -22.06 6.08
CA SER A 99 -19.23 -23.25 6.48
C SER A 99 -17.78 -22.88 6.78
N ALA A 100 -17.29 -23.31 7.93
CA ALA A 100 -15.90 -23.12 8.30
C ALA A 100 -14.93 -23.65 7.21
N PRO A 101 -13.72 -23.08 7.09
CA PRO A 101 -13.15 -22.04 7.96
C PRO A 101 -13.68 -20.64 7.63
N TYR A 102 -13.95 -19.86 8.68
CA TYR A 102 -14.31 -18.45 8.57
C TYR A 102 -13.07 -17.58 8.64
N GLN A 103 -12.98 -16.59 7.76
CA GLN A 103 -11.90 -15.63 7.71
C GLN A 103 -12.45 -14.26 8.10
N ILE A 104 -11.78 -13.62 9.04
CA ILE A 104 -12.09 -12.25 9.47
C ILE A 104 -11.08 -11.34 8.80
N ILE A 105 -11.57 -10.39 8.01
CA ILE A 105 -10.76 -9.54 7.14
C ILE A 105 -11.07 -8.08 7.48
N ALA A 106 -10.02 -7.29 7.73
CA ALA A 106 -10.08 -5.85 7.84
C ALA A 106 -9.82 -5.20 6.49
N VAL A 107 -10.57 -4.16 6.15
CA VAL A 107 -10.39 -3.37 4.93
C VAL A 107 -10.10 -1.93 5.29
N GLY A 108 -9.01 -1.38 4.76
CA GLY A 108 -8.61 0.02 4.94
C GLY A 108 -9.28 0.95 3.93
N GLU A 109 -9.14 2.25 4.16
CA GLU A 109 -9.76 3.31 3.33
C GLU A 109 -9.36 3.25 1.84
N ASN A 110 -8.18 2.70 1.52
CA ASN A 110 -7.68 2.52 0.16
C ASN A 110 -7.98 1.13 -0.44
N GLY A 111 -8.82 0.32 0.21
CA GLY A 111 -9.15 -1.04 -0.24
C GLY A 111 -8.10 -2.10 0.12
N GLU A 112 -7.17 -1.77 1.02
CA GLU A 112 -6.18 -2.71 1.53
C GLU A 112 -6.84 -3.74 2.43
N GLU A 113 -6.69 -5.04 2.13
CA GLU A 113 -7.24 -6.11 2.93
C GLU A 113 -6.18 -6.76 3.82
N SER A 114 -6.53 -7.03 5.08
CA SER A 114 -5.69 -7.79 6.00
C SER A 114 -6.50 -8.88 6.68
N LEU A 115 -6.02 -10.12 6.59
CA LEU A 115 -6.60 -11.24 7.32
C LEU A 115 -6.21 -11.12 8.80
N LEU A 116 -7.19 -10.85 9.65
CA LEU A 116 -7.00 -10.71 11.08
C LEU A 116 -6.89 -12.08 11.77
N ARG A 117 -7.77 -13.00 11.38
CA ARG A 117 -7.88 -14.33 11.99
C ARG A 117 -8.68 -15.28 11.11
N THR A 118 -8.31 -16.55 11.17
CA THR A 118 -9.13 -17.67 10.69
C THR A 118 -9.72 -18.41 11.89
N VAL A 119 -11.00 -18.73 11.82
CA VAL A 119 -11.75 -19.49 12.84
C VAL A 119 -12.21 -20.79 12.21
N GLU A 120 -11.72 -21.91 12.73
CA GLU A 120 -12.26 -23.23 12.40
C GLU A 120 -13.54 -23.46 13.20
N SER A 121 -14.49 -24.22 12.65
CA SER A 121 -15.73 -24.56 13.36
C SER A 121 -15.38 -25.20 14.70
N VAL A 122 -16.03 -24.73 15.77
CA VAL A 122 -16.02 -25.42 17.06
C VAL A 122 -16.84 -26.71 16.94
#